data_AF-A0A958BBB6-F1
#
_entry.id   AF-A0A958BBB6-F1
#
_cell.length_a   1.000
_cell.length_b   1.000
_cell.length_c   1.000
_cell.angle_alpha   90.00
_cell.angle_beta   90.00
_cell.angle_gamma   90.00
#
_symmetry.space_group_name_H-M   'P 1'
#
loop_
_entity.id
_entity.type
_entity.pdbx_description
1 polymer ?
#
loop_
_entity_poly.entity_id
_entity_poly.type
_entity_poly.pdbx_seq_one_letter_code
_entity_poly.pdbx_strand_id
1 'polypeptide(L)'
;MGIHFGHKEQELISPIPESTPLPTLTPDTSSYVKDFRLKAVKELLTEVDSPLSSETLVSCADDNHADPYVLVGISRIESTFGKKACGGNPFGWGSCRMEYISLNDSCQDVASGITTLSYYKKYQQSGDVADLARVYCPSSSGCNTEHWVETVDSTKADLQERELVLSIEELATLTPSDKSIRELEVNTLALKSHSETSTGITKEVIEILIKANQKALANAQHEL
;
A
#
# COMPACT_ATOMS: atom_id res chain seq x y z
N MET A 1 -15.11 -77.84 -40.56
CA MET A 1 -15.31 -76.52 -41.22
C MET A 1 -16.61 -75.95 -40.69
N GLY A 2 -16.70 -74.89 -39.91
CA GLY A 2 -15.77 -73.87 -39.42
C GLY A 2 -16.72 -72.84 -38.80
N ILE A 3 -16.77 -72.79 -37.47
CA ILE A 3 -17.73 -71.98 -36.71
C ILE A 3 -17.15 -70.57 -36.60
N HIS A 4 -17.92 -69.54 -36.95
CA HIS A 4 -17.54 -68.15 -36.70
C HIS A 4 -18.63 -67.42 -35.90
N PHE A 5 -18.35 -67.25 -34.62
CA PHE A 5 -19.07 -66.38 -33.69
C PHE A 5 -18.53 -64.96 -33.83
N GLY A 6 -19.37 -64.02 -34.21
CA GLY A 6 -19.09 -62.58 -34.11
C GLY A 6 -19.80 -62.00 -32.89
N HIS A 7 -19.09 -61.91 -31.76
CA HIS A 7 -19.51 -61.10 -30.62
C HIS A 7 -19.36 -59.62 -30.98
N LYS A 8 -20.45 -58.84 -30.93
CA LYS A 8 -20.38 -57.38 -30.83
C LYS A 8 -20.37 -57.02 -29.34
N GLU A 9 -19.21 -56.60 -28.85
CA GLU A 9 -19.11 -55.90 -27.57
C GLU A 9 -19.81 -54.55 -27.72
N GLN A 10 -20.87 -54.33 -26.93
CA GLN A 10 -21.42 -53.01 -26.70
C GLN A 10 -20.64 -52.40 -25.54
N GLU A 11 -19.77 -51.43 -25.84
CA GLU A 11 -19.10 -50.64 -24.83
C GLU A 11 -20.14 -49.85 -24.02
N LEU A 12 -20.25 -50.18 -22.74
CA LEU A 12 -20.97 -49.42 -21.73
C LEU A 12 -20.17 -48.14 -21.44
N ILE A 13 -20.48 -47.07 -22.17
CA ILE A 13 -19.97 -45.73 -21.87
C ILE A 13 -20.83 -45.18 -20.71
N SER A 14 -20.27 -45.20 -19.51
CA SER A 14 -20.86 -44.52 -18.35
C SER A 14 -21.04 -43.01 -18.64
N PRO A 15 -22.12 -42.37 -18.17
CA PRO A 15 -22.24 -40.93 -18.29
C PRO A 15 -21.12 -40.25 -17.49
N ILE A 16 -20.39 -39.37 -18.18
CA ILE A 16 -19.39 -38.48 -17.57
C ILE A 16 -20.13 -37.63 -16.51
N PRO A 17 -19.65 -37.55 -15.26
CA PRO A 17 -20.24 -36.67 -14.27
C PRO A 17 -20.17 -35.23 -14.80
N GLU A 18 -21.34 -34.61 -14.89
CA GLU A 18 -21.52 -33.23 -15.33
C GLU A 18 -20.63 -32.32 -14.47
N SER A 19 -19.71 -31.61 -15.11
CA SER A 19 -18.81 -30.67 -14.46
C SER A 19 -19.66 -29.59 -13.79
N THR A 20 -19.88 -29.72 -12.48
CA THR A 20 -20.48 -28.68 -11.64
C THR A 20 -19.74 -27.37 -11.90
N PRO A 21 -20.38 -26.32 -12.45
CA PRO A 21 -19.71 -25.05 -12.65
C PRO A 21 -19.27 -24.52 -11.29
N LEU A 22 -17.97 -24.23 -11.15
CA LEU A 22 -17.44 -23.56 -9.96
C LEU A 22 -18.25 -22.28 -9.71
N PRO A 23 -18.55 -21.97 -8.43
CA PRO A 23 -19.24 -20.73 -8.09
C PRO A 23 -18.47 -19.56 -8.68
N THR A 24 -19.12 -18.81 -9.56
CA THR A 24 -18.58 -17.60 -10.16
C THR A 24 -18.43 -16.57 -9.05
N LEU A 25 -17.18 -16.26 -8.70
CA LEU A 25 -16.83 -15.17 -7.79
C LEU A 25 -17.39 -13.87 -8.38
N THR A 26 -18.41 -13.31 -7.72
CA THR A 26 -18.96 -12.00 -8.08
C THR A 26 -17.94 -10.90 -7.77
N PRO A 27 -17.90 -9.78 -8.54
CA PRO A 27 -16.81 -8.79 -8.49
C PRO A 27 -16.85 -7.84 -7.28
N ASP A 28 -17.72 -8.06 -6.30
CA ASP A 28 -18.01 -7.07 -5.25
C ASP A 28 -17.06 -7.10 -4.04
N THR A 29 -15.98 -7.88 -4.10
CA THR A 29 -14.91 -7.85 -3.09
C THR A 29 -13.81 -6.83 -3.38
N SER A 30 -13.89 -6.09 -4.49
CA SER A 30 -12.90 -5.06 -4.89
C SER A 30 -12.92 -3.78 -4.04
N SER A 31 -13.91 -3.60 -3.15
CA SER A 31 -14.14 -2.34 -2.42
C SER A 31 -13.53 -2.28 -1.00
N TYR A 32 -12.80 -3.30 -0.56
CA TYR A 32 -12.32 -3.40 0.84
C TYR A 32 -10.82 -3.14 1.05
N VAL A 33 -10.11 -2.61 0.05
CA VAL A 33 -8.73 -2.16 0.28
C VAL A 33 -8.79 -0.81 1.00
N LYS A 34 -8.81 -0.86 2.34
CA LYS A 34 -8.52 0.32 3.16
C LYS A 34 -7.08 0.72 2.86
N ASP A 35 -6.89 1.87 2.21
CA ASP A 35 -5.55 2.43 2.04
C ASP A 35 -5.06 2.98 3.38
N PHE A 36 -4.30 2.19 4.13
CA PHE A 36 -3.75 2.59 5.42
C PHE A 36 -2.73 3.72 5.30
N ARG A 37 -2.12 3.91 4.12
CA ARG A 37 -1.24 5.06 3.88
C ARG A 37 -2.06 6.34 3.89
N LEU A 38 -3.20 6.34 3.19
CA LEU A 38 -4.14 7.47 3.21
C LEU A 38 -4.59 7.80 4.62
N LYS A 39 -4.94 6.79 5.42
CA LYS A 39 -5.36 6.99 6.82
C LYS A 39 -4.22 7.53 7.69
N ALA A 40 -3.01 6.98 7.58
CA ALA A 40 -1.83 7.44 8.31
C ALA A 40 -1.50 8.91 7.99
N VAL A 41 -1.49 9.28 6.70
CA VAL A 41 -1.28 10.66 6.25
C VAL A 41 -2.38 11.57 6.80
N LYS A 42 -3.64 11.15 6.70
CA LYS A 42 -4.78 11.93 7.21
C LYS A 42 -4.68 12.19 8.71
N GLU A 43 -4.32 11.20 9.50
CA GLU A 43 -4.17 11.33 10.95
C GLU A 43 -3.06 12.33 11.29
N LEU A 44 -1.88 12.21 10.66
CA LEU A 44 -0.78 13.14 10.87
C LEU A 44 -1.15 14.57 10.47
N LEU A 45 -1.73 14.76 9.28
CA LEU A 45 -2.10 16.09 8.79
C LEU A 45 -3.19 16.74 9.66
N THR A 46 -4.11 15.95 10.21
CA THR A 46 -5.13 16.43 11.16
C THR A 46 -4.49 16.85 12.48
N GLU A 47 -3.60 16.04 13.03
CA GLU A 47 -2.89 16.31 14.29
C GLU A 47 -2.11 17.63 14.24
N VAL A 48 -1.47 17.90 13.10
CA VAL A 48 -0.70 19.13 12.89
C VAL A 48 -1.51 20.27 12.29
N ASP A 49 -2.84 20.16 12.19
CA ASP A 49 -3.75 21.18 11.63
C ASP A 49 -3.29 21.69 10.24
N SER A 50 -2.92 20.75 9.36
CA SER A 50 -2.41 21.05 8.03
C SER A 50 -3.53 21.42 7.05
N PRO A 51 -3.31 22.40 6.15
CA PRO A 51 -4.21 22.67 5.02
C PRO A 51 -4.10 21.66 3.87
N LEU A 52 -3.17 20.70 3.93
CA LEU A 52 -2.94 19.75 2.83
C LEU A 52 -4.00 18.65 2.84
N SER A 53 -4.36 18.15 1.65
CA SER A 53 -5.25 17.00 1.49
C SER A 53 -4.45 15.71 1.41
N SER A 54 -4.75 14.78 2.32
CA SER A 54 -4.18 13.42 2.32
C SER A 54 -4.50 12.66 1.04
N GLU A 55 -5.72 12.80 0.52
CA GLU A 55 -6.19 12.17 -0.72
C GLU A 55 -5.38 12.67 -1.90
N THR A 56 -5.16 13.98 -1.98
CA THR A 56 -4.33 14.58 -3.04
C THR A 56 -2.90 14.03 -2.96
N LEU A 57 -2.27 14.05 -1.78
CA LEU A 57 -0.88 13.60 -1.62
C LEU A 57 -0.66 12.12 -1.96
N VAL A 58 -1.59 11.24 -1.56
CA VAL A 58 -1.46 9.81 -1.86
C VAL A 58 -1.75 9.54 -3.35
N SER A 59 -2.81 10.12 -3.91
CA SER A 59 -3.16 9.90 -5.32
C SER A 59 -2.10 10.44 -6.28
N CYS A 60 -1.57 11.65 -6.09
CA CYS A 60 -0.50 12.16 -6.93
C CYS A 60 0.79 11.33 -6.80
N ALA A 61 1.08 10.79 -5.62
CA ALA A 61 2.22 9.90 -5.45
C ALA A 61 2.03 8.60 -6.26
N ASP A 62 0.86 7.99 -6.15
CA ASP A 62 0.51 6.75 -6.85
C ASP A 62 0.56 6.94 -8.38
N ASP A 63 -0.04 8.02 -8.89
CA ASP A 63 -0.05 8.37 -10.32
C ASP A 63 1.36 8.52 -10.91
N ASN A 64 2.33 8.92 -10.09
CA ASN A 64 3.70 9.20 -10.51
C ASN A 64 4.72 8.15 -10.04
N HIS A 65 4.28 7.08 -9.38
CA HIS A 65 5.17 6.09 -8.75
C HIS A 65 6.17 6.71 -7.76
N ALA A 66 5.72 7.75 -7.05
CA ALA A 66 6.43 8.37 -5.95
C ALA A 66 6.02 7.75 -4.61
N ASP A 67 6.85 7.97 -3.61
CA ASP A 67 6.59 7.60 -2.22
C ASP A 67 5.78 8.73 -1.55
N PRO A 68 4.52 8.50 -1.15
CA PRO A 68 3.69 9.54 -0.56
C PRO A 68 4.27 10.08 0.75
N TYR A 69 5.02 9.26 1.51
CA TYR A 69 5.60 9.68 2.78
C TYR A 69 6.78 10.61 2.60
N VAL A 70 7.53 10.46 1.50
CA VAL A 70 8.55 11.43 1.09
C VAL A 70 7.89 12.77 0.76
N LEU A 71 6.78 12.79 0.00
CA LEU A 71 6.09 14.04 -0.32
C LEU A 71 5.57 14.76 0.94
N VAL A 72 5.02 14.00 1.90
CA VAL A 72 4.60 14.55 3.20
C VAL A 72 5.80 15.11 3.97
N GLY A 73 6.91 14.36 4.05
CA GLY A 73 8.15 14.79 4.70
C GLY A 73 8.74 16.06 4.08
N ILE A 74 8.76 16.16 2.75
CA ILE A 74 9.18 17.37 2.03
C ILE A 74 8.27 18.53 2.42
N SER A 75 6.95 18.34 2.40
CA SER A 75 6.01 19.41 2.77
C SER A 75 6.19 19.89 4.22
N ARG A 76 6.59 19.00 5.13
CA ARG A 76 6.88 19.34 6.54
C ARG A 76 8.03 20.34 6.63
N ILE A 77 9.17 20.02 6.03
CA ILE A 77 10.38 20.85 6.14
C ILE A 77 10.26 22.14 5.34
N GLU A 78 9.64 22.08 4.15
CA GLU A 78 9.57 23.23 3.23
C GLU A 78 8.47 24.23 3.59
N SER A 79 7.37 23.77 4.21
CA SER A 79 6.22 24.65 4.45
C SER A 79 5.45 24.36 5.73
N THR A 80 6.00 23.58 6.67
CA THR A 80 5.28 23.17 7.90
C THR A 80 3.95 22.51 7.54
N PHE A 81 4.01 21.50 6.67
CA PHE A 81 2.85 20.79 6.12
C PHE A 81 1.89 21.76 5.41
N GLY A 82 2.39 22.61 4.52
CA GLY A 82 1.58 23.54 3.72
C GLY A 82 1.15 24.83 4.43
N LYS A 83 1.34 24.95 5.74
CA LYS A 83 0.96 26.16 6.52
C LYS A 83 1.69 27.43 6.06
N LYS A 84 2.90 27.27 5.55
CA LYS A 84 3.77 28.34 5.04
C LYS A 84 4.07 28.17 3.56
N ALA A 85 3.15 27.53 2.82
CA ALA A 85 3.34 27.32 1.40
C ALA A 85 3.48 28.65 0.64
N CYS A 86 4.43 28.70 -0.28
CA CYS A 86 4.72 29.87 -1.11
C CYS A 86 3.97 29.72 -2.44
N GLY A 87 3.00 30.59 -2.73
CA GLY A 87 2.29 30.57 -4.02
C GLY A 87 1.65 29.22 -4.37
N GLY A 88 1.07 28.52 -3.39
CA GLY A 88 0.48 27.19 -3.60
C GLY A 88 1.49 26.04 -3.71
N ASN A 89 2.77 26.28 -3.44
CA ASN A 89 3.85 25.30 -3.46
C ASN A 89 4.23 24.91 -2.02
N PRO A 90 3.67 23.82 -1.46
CA PRO A 90 4.05 23.37 -0.13
C PRO A 90 5.39 22.61 -0.12
N PHE A 91 5.98 22.34 -1.29
CA PHE A 91 7.18 21.51 -1.43
C PHE A 91 8.45 22.33 -1.67
N GLY A 92 8.37 23.67 -1.68
CA GLY A 92 9.53 24.53 -1.96
C GLY A 92 10.13 24.37 -3.37
N TRP A 93 9.43 23.66 -4.26
CA TRP A 93 9.95 23.28 -5.58
C TRP A 93 10.34 24.49 -6.42
N GLY A 94 11.47 24.39 -7.14
CA GLY A 94 12.01 25.53 -7.89
C GLY A 94 12.34 26.74 -7.00
N SER A 95 12.65 26.52 -5.72
CA SER A 95 12.91 27.57 -4.72
C SER A 95 11.76 28.57 -4.61
N CYS A 96 10.51 28.08 -4.57
CA CYS A 96 9.29 28.89 -4.50
C CYS A 96 9.05 29.83 -5.70
N ARG A 97 9.81 29.69 -6.81
CA ARG A 97 9.60 30.53 -8.01
C ARG A 97 8.43 30.03 -8.87
N MET A 98 8.01 28.79 -8.65
CA MET A 98 6.86 28.18 -9.29
C MET A 98 5.62 28.42 -8.43
N GLU A 99 4.60 29.03 -9.02
CA GLU A 99 3.29 29.22 -8.40
C GLU A 99 2.29 28.21 -8.97
N TYR A 100 1.42 27.70 -8.10
CA TYR A 100 0.43 26.70 -8.44
C TYR A 100 -0.96 27.14 -7.99
N ILE A 101 -1.95 26.82 -8.80
CA ILE A 101 -3.36 27.14 -8.54
C ILE A 101 -3.92 26.22 -7.45
N SER A 102 -3.47 24.97 -7.42
CA SER A 102 -3.95 23.96 -6.47
C SER A 102 -2.82 23.09 -5.92
N LEU A 103 -3.11 22.43 -4.80
CA LEU A 103 -2.25 21.38 -4.25
C LEU A 103 -2.05 20.23 -5.24
N ASN A 104 -3.07 19.88 -6.02
CA ASN A 104 -2.95 18.80 -7.00
C ASN A 104 -1.93 19.17 -8.07
N ASP A 105 -1.96 20.40 -8.59
CA ASP A 105 -1.00 20.85 -9.61
C ASP A 105 0.43 20.85 -9.08
N SER A 106 0.65 21.38 -7.87
CA SER A 106 1.98 21.37 -7.26
C SER A 106 2.44 19.95 -6.94
N CYS A 107 1.55 19.07 -6.48
CA CYS A 107 1.93 17.70 -6.20
C CYS A 107 2.28 16.92 -7.46
N GLN A 108 1.48 17.03 -8.52
CA GLN A 108 1.73 16.34 -9.79
C GLN A 108 3.05 16.79 -10.43
N ASP A 109 3.33 18.10 -10.43
CA ASP A 109 4.60 18.63 -10.98
C ASP A 109 5.81 18.20 -10.16
N VAL A 110 5.72 18.22 -8.83
CA VAL A 110 6.80 17.77 -7.95
C VAL A 110 7.01 16.28 -8.04
N ALA A 111 5.95 15.47 -7.96
CA ALA A 111 6.04 14.01 -7.99
C ALA A 111 6.57 13.50 -9.34
N SER A 112 6.08 14.03 -10.46
CA SER A 112 6.62 13.72 -11.79
C SER A 112 8.06 14.23 -11.95
N GLY A 113 8.35 15.44 -11.44
CA GLY A 113 9.68 16.02 -11.46
C GLY A 113 10.71 15.16 -10.75
N ILE A 114 10.49 14.81 -9.48
CA ILE A 114 11.45 14.03 -8.69
C ILE A 114 11.66 12.63 -9.27
N THR A 115 10.60 11.96 -9.73
CA THR A 115 10.68 10.55 -10.18
C THR A 115 11.45 10.38 -11.48
N THR A 116 11.53 11.41 -12.31
CA THR A 116 12.36 11.39 -13.54
C THR A 116 13.87 11.47 -13.24
N LEU A 117 14.25 11.89 -12.04
CA LEU A 117 15.63 12.23 -11.71
C LEU A 117 16.41 11.01 -11.19
N SER A 118 17.69 10.94 -11.54
CA SER A 118 18.55 9.78 -11.23
C SER A 118 18.72 9.53 -9.72
N TYR A 119 18.66 10.59 -8.92
CA TYR A 119 18.76 10.49 -7.47
C TYR A 119 17.52 9.87 -6.83
N TYR A 120 16.34 10.05 -7.42
CA TYR A 120 15.12 9.40 -6.94
C TYR A 120 15.14 7.90 -7.21
N LYS A 121 15.67 7.49 -8.38
CA LYS A 121 15.93 6.07 -8.67
C LYS A 121 16.91 5.46 -7.68
N LYS A 122 17.93 6.22 -7.27
CA LYS A 122 18.88 5.79 -6.26
C LYS A 122 18.20 5.63 -4.89
N TYR A 123 17.40 6.61 -4.48
CA TYR A 123 16.55 6.52 -3.29
C TYR A 123 15.64 5.29 -3.32
N GLN A 124 14.98 4.99 -4.43
CA GLN A 124 14.13 3.79 -4.54
C GLN A 124 14.91 2.49 -4.34
N GLN A 125 16.20 2.47 -4.68
CA GLN A 125 17.06 1.30 -4.50
C GLN A 125 17.65 1.20 -3.09
N SER A 126 18.03 2.33 -2.49
CA SER A 126 18.71 2.38 -1.20
C SER A 126 17.76 2.50 -0.02
N GLY A 127 16.60 3.12 -0.23
CA GLY A 127 15.72 3.63 0.83
C GLY A 127 16.25 4.88 1.55
N ASP A 128 17.43 5.38 1.18
CA ASP A 128 18.16 6.43 1.89
C ASP A 128 17.73 7.83 1.41
N VAL A 129 17.07 8.58 2.29
CA VAL A 129 16.61 9.96 2.04
C VAL A 129 17.79 10.91 1.70
N ALA A 130 19.00 10.61 2.14
CA ALA A 130 20.19 11.39 1.79
C ALA A 130 20.48 11.38 0.27
N ASP A 131 20.01 10.37 -0.47
CA ASP A 131 20.11 10.36 -1.93
C ASP A 131 19.26 11.46 -2.57
N LEU A 132 18.09 11.78 -1.99
CA LEU A 132 17.23 12.88 -2.45
C LEU A 132 17.81 14.25 -2.05
N ALA A 133 18.28 14.37 -0.80
CA ALA A 133 18.70 15.63 -0.21
C ALA A 133 19.88 16.29 -0.94
N ARG A 134 20.76 15.48 -1.56
CA ARG A 134 21.91 15.98 -2.35
C ARG A 134 21.52 16.92 -3.49
N VAL A 135 20.29 16.84 -3.98
CA VAL A 135 19.79 17.69 -5.06
C VAL A 135 18.65 18.58 -4.61
N TYR A 136 17.77 18.07 -3.75
CA TYR A 136 16.63 18.86 -3.25
C TYR A 136 17.06 19.97 -2.29
N CYS A 137 18.03 19.68 -1.40
CA CYS A 137 18.52 20.58 -0.36
C CYS A 137 20.07 20.50 -0.27
N PRO A 138 20.80 20.84 -1.34
CA PRO A 138 22.26 20.78 -1.32
C PRO A 138 22.83 21.86 -0.40
N SER A 139 23.87 21.54 0.38
CA SER A 139 24.49 22.52 1.28
C SER A 139 25.06 23.74 0.52
N SER A 140 25.38 23.58 -0.76
CA SER A 140 25.82 24.67 -1.65
C SER A 140 24.75 25.74 -1.91
N SER A 141 23.46 25.46 -1.67
CA SER A 141 22.39 26.45 -1.74
C SER A 141 22.12 27.17 -0.41
N GLY A 142 22.91 26.87 0.63
CA GLY A 142 22.66 27.34 1.99
C GLY A 142 21.62 26.52 2.76
N CYS A 143 21.16 25.40 2.18
CA CYS A 143 20.22 24.50 2.83
C CYS A 143 20.93 23.66 3.91
N ASN A 144 20.25 23.43 5.05
CA ASN A 144 20.74 22.51 6.07
C ASN A 144 20.36 21.08 5.68
N THR A 145 21.21 20.44 4.85
CA THR A 145 20.98 19.10 4.30
C THR A 145 20.75 18.04 5.37
N GLU A 146 21.49 18.09 6.49
CA GLU A 146 21.35 17.13 7.59
C GLU A 146 19.97 17.23 8.24
N HIS A 147 19.55 18.45 8.59
CA HIS A 147 18.23 18.67 9.17
C HIS A 147 17.09 18.33 8.21
N TRP A 148 17.28 18.56 6.92
CA TRP A 148 16.31 18.16 5.89
C TRP A 148 16.16 16.64 5.83
N VAL A 149 17.27 15.90 5.78
CA VAL A 149 17.26 14.43 5.80
C VAL A 149 16.57 13.92 7.05
N GLU A 150 16.98 14.40 8.24
CA GLU A 150 16.39 14.01 9.52
C GLU A 150 14.88 14.27 9.56
N THR A 151 14.43 15.42 9.05
CA THR A 151 13.00 15.77 9.05
C THR A 151 12.19 14.89 8.11
N VAL A 152 12.68 14.65 6.89
CA VAL A 152 11.98 13.82 5.91
C VAL A 152 11.97 12.35 6.37
N ASP A 153 13.10 11.84 6.87
CA ASP A 153 13.24 10.46 7.33
C ASP A 153 12.38 10.19 8.58
N SER A 154 12.41 11.08 9.58
CA SER A 154 11.56 10.95 10.77
C SER A 154 10.07 11.03 10.46
N THR A 155 9.67 11.86 9.49
CA THR A 155 8.27 11.94 9.05
C THR A 155 7.84 10.64 8.36
N LYS A 156 8.72 10.09 7.51
CA LYS A 156 8.48 8.82 6.85
C LYS A 156 8.36 7.68 7.85
N ALA A 157 9.25 7.62 8.84
CA ALA A 157 9.21 6.62 9.91
C ALA A 157 7.90 6.70 10.73
N ASP A 158 7.47 7.91 11.13
CA ASP A 158 6.20 8.11 11.84
C ASP A 158 5.00 7.64 11.01
N LEU A 159 4.95 7.97 9.72
CA LEU A 159 3.87 7.53 8.83
C LEU A 159 3.87 6.01 8.61
N GLN A 160 5.05 5.39 8.49
CA GLN A 160 5.17 3.94 8.39
C GLN A 160 4.74 3.24 9.67
N GLU A 161 5.09 3.79 10.84
CA GLU A 161 4.64 3.27 12.13
C GLU A 161 3.12 3.39 12.28
N ARG A 162 2.53 4.54 11.93
CA ARG A 162 1.07 4.73 11.92
C ARG A 162 0.37 3.77 10.97
N GLU A 163 0.87 3.63 9.74
CA GLU A 163 0.33 2.65 8.78
C GLU A 163 0.37 1.23 9.36
N LEU A 164 1.48 0.86 10.00
CA LEU A 164 1.65 -0.44 10.63
C LEU A 164 0.68 -0.64 11.79
N VAL A 165 0.51 0.34 12.68
CA VAL A 165 -0.44 0.28 13.80
C VAL A 165 -1.86 0.14 13.28
N LEU A 166 -2.25 0.97 12.30
CA LEU A 166 -3.57 0.93 11.67
C LEU A 166 -3.85 -0.42 11.00
N SER A 167 -2.83 -0.97 10.35
CA SER A 167 -2.88 -2.31 9.78
C SER A 167 -3.07 -3.32 10.91
N ILE A 168 -2.23 -3.31 11.95
CA ILE A 168 -2.32 -4.24 13.09
C ILE A 168 -3.68 -4.15 13.80
N GLU A 169 -4.25 -2.96 13.99
CA GLU A 169 -5.57 -2.79 14.61
C GLU A 169 -6.66 -3.45 13.78
N GLU A 170 -6.67 -3.23 12.45
CA GLU A 170 -7.60 -3.93 11.56
C GLU A 170 -7.39 -5.44 11.66
N LEU A 171 -6.14 -5.88 11.60
CA LEU A 171 -5.75 -7.28 11.65
C LEU A 171 -6.11 -7.93 12.99
N ALA A 172 -6.04 -7.20 14.10
CA ALA A 172 -6.45 -7.65 15.42
C ALA A 172 -7.95 -7.98 15.46
N THR A 173 -8.79 -7.23 14.74
CA THR A 173 -10.21 -7.57 14.59
C THR A 173 -10.44 -8.90 13.87
N LEU A 174 -9.44 -9.35 13.10
CA LEU A 174 -9.41 -10.59 12.33
C LEU A 174 -8.69 -11.74 13.06
N THR A 175 -8.25 -11.54 14.31
CA THR A 175 -7.53 -12.59 15.05
C THR A 175 -8.46 -13.70 15.56
N PRO A 176 -7.95 -14.95 15.70
CA PRO A 176 -8.79 -16.14 15.83
C PRO A 176 -9.51 -16.35 17.16
N SER A 177 -9.11 -15.66 18.24
CA SER A 177 -9.66 -15.92 19.56
C SER A 177 -11.16 -15.65 19.52
N ASP A 178 -11.95 -16.71 19.55
CA ASP A 178 -13.43 -16.73 19.49
C ASP A 178 -14.07 -16.58 18.11
N LYS A 179 -13.32 -16.75 17.02
CA LYS A 179 -13.86 -16.72 15.65
C LYS A 179 -14.38 -18.08 15.21
N SER A 180 -15.57 -18.11 14.60
CA SER A 180 -16.10 -19.28 13.90
C SER A 180 -15.27 -19.66 12.68
N ILE A 181 -15.38 -20.90 12.20
CA ILE A 181 -14.72 -21.36 10.95
C ILE A 181 -14.99 -20.41 9.78
N ARG A 182 -16.23 -19.95 9.62
CA ARG A 182 -16.61 -19.01 8.56
C ARG A 182 -15.91 -17.67 8.71
N GLU A 183 -15.75 -17.16 9.94
CA GLU A 183 -15.00 -15.94 10.19
C GLU A 183 -13.51 -16.13 9.89
N LEU A 184 -12.91 -17.27 10.25
CA LEU A 184 -11.52 -17.57 9.95
C LEU A 184 -11.23 -17.66 8.43
N GLU A 185 -12.17 -18.20 7.65
CA GLU A 185 -12.10 -18.23 6.19
C GLU A 185 -12.17 -16.82 5.58
N VAL A 186 -13.14 -16.01 6.03
CA VAL A 186 -13.28 -14.61 5.60
C VAL A 186 -12.03 -13.80 5.95
N ASN A 187 -11.53 -13.96 7.17
CA ASN A 187 -10.32 -13.28 7.63
C ASN A 187 -9.11 -13.68 6.79
N THR A 188 -8.95 -14.97 6.46
CA THR A 188 -7.85 -15.45 5.61
C THR A 188 -7.90 -14.83 4.21
N LEU A 189 -9.09 -14.66 3.63
CA LEU A 189 -9.26 -14.00 2.33
C LEU A 189 -8.92 -12.51 2.41
N ALA A 190 -9.42 -11.81 3.42
CA ALA A 190 -9.14 -10.39 3.63
C ALA A 190 -7.64 -10.12 3.84
N LEU A 191 -6.96 -10.98 4.61
CA LEU A 191 -5.52 -10.91 4.85
C LEU A 191 -4.70 -11.14 3.57
N LYS A 192 -5.07 -12.12 2.75
CA LYS A 192 -4.40 -12.37 1.47
C LYS A 192 -4.53 -11.18 0.53
N SER A 193 -5.73 -10.61 0.43
CA SER A 193 -5.96 -9.41 -0.38
C SER A 193 -5.12 -8.22 0.10
N HIS A 194 -5.02 -7.99 1.42
CA HIS A 194 -4.12 -6.95 1.95
C HIS A 194 -2.65 -7.22 1.64
N SER A 195 -2.20 -8.48 1.73
CA SER A 195 -0.82 -8.86 1.45
C SER A 195 -0.39 -8.53 0.01
N GLU A 196 -1.32 -8.53 -0.95
CA GLU A 196 -1.05 -8.23 -2.36
C GLU A 196 -0.66 -6.76 -2.58
N THR A 197 -1.20 -5.84 -1.77
CA THR A 197 -0.95 -4.40 -1.88
C THR A 197 0.04 -3.86 -0.84
N SER A 198 0.29 -4.61 0.23
CA SER A 198 1.24 -4.21 1.28
C SER A 198 2.70 -4.48 0.89
N THR A 199 3.60 -3.68 1.46
CA THR A 199 5.05 -3.82 1.27
C THR A 199 5.79 -3.76 2.61
N GLY A 200 7.08 -4.09 2.61
CA GLY A 200 7.95 -4.01 3.79
C GLY A 200 7.44 -4.79 5.01
N ILE A 201 7.62 -4.21 6.20
CA ILE A 201 7.26 -4.82 7.49
C ILE A 201 5.76 -5.12 7.58
N THR A 202 4.90 -4.26 7.01
CA THR A 202 3.45 -4.48 6.98
C THR A 202 3.11 -5.80 6.27
N LYS A 203 3.76 -6.08 5.13
CA LYS A 203 3.58 -7.35 4.42
C LYS A 203 4.01 -8.55 5.27
N GLU A 204 5.17 -8.45 5.94
CA GLU A 204 5.67 -9.52 6.80
C GLU A 204 4.70 -9.83 7.94
N VAL A 205 4.14 -8.80 8.58
CA VAL A 205 3.14 -8.94 9.65
C VAL A 205 1.86 -9.59 9.12
N ILE A 206 1.36 -9.17 7.95
CA ILE A 206 0.18 -9.79 7.32
C ILE A 206 0.44 -11.27 7.02
N GLU A 207 1.61 -11.64 6.50
CA GLU A 207 1.95 -13.03 6.22
C GLU A 207 2.00 -13.91 7.48
N ILE A 208 2.48 -13.37 8.61
CA ILE A 208 2.44 -14.05 9.91
C ILE A 208 0.99 -14.30 10.33
N LEU A 209 0.11 -13.33 10.14
CA LEU A 209 -1.31 -13.43 10.49
C LEU A 209 -2.08 -14.38 9.59
N ILE A 210 -1.77 -14.44 8.29
CA ILE A 210 -2.32 -15.47 7.38
C ILE A 210 -2.00 -16.86 7.93
N LYS A 211 -0.75 -17.11 8.31
CA LYS A 211 -0.32 -18.39 8.89
C LYS A 211 -1.04 -18.69 10.21
N ALA A 212 -1.22 -17.69 11.07
CA ALA A 212 -1.95 -17.84 12.33
C ALA A 212 -3.43 -18.19 12.10
N ASN A 213 -4.12 -17.51 11.17
CA ASN A 213 -5.51 -17.79 10.83
C ASN A 213 -5.69 -19.16 10.17
N GLN A 214 -4.80 -19.56 9.26
CA GLN A 214 -4.83 -20.89 8.65
C GLN A 214 -4.63 -22.00 9.70
N LYS A 215 -3.73 -21.79 10.67
CA LYS A 215 -3.53 -22.73 11.78
C LYS A 215 -4.78 -22.84 12.66
N ALA A 216 -5.41 -21.72 12.99
CA ALA A 216 -6.65 -21.73 13.77
C ALA A 216 -7.79 -22.42 13.01
N LEU A 217 -7.91 -22.18 11.70
CA LEU A 217 -8.90 -22.83 10.84
C LEU A 217 -8.71 -24.35 10.83
N ALA A 218 -7.47 -24.82 10.65
CA ALA A 218 -7.15 -26.24 10.69
C ALA A 218 -7.52 -26.88 12.05
N ASN A 219 -7.20 -26.20 13.17
CA ASN A 219 -7.55 -26.68 14.50
C ASN A 219 -9.07 -26.76 14.70
N ALA A 220 -9.83 -25.74 14.31
CA ALA A 220 -11.28 -25.71 14.45
C ALA A 220 -11.98 -26.80 13.60
N GLN A 221 -11.42 -27.12 12.42
CA GLN A 221 -11.91 -28.22 11.58
C GLN A 221 -11.63 -29.61 12.17
N HIS A 222 -10.58 -29.76 12.98
CA HIS A 222 -10.26 -31.01 13.67
C HIS A 222 -11.10 -31.29 14.92
N GLU A 223 -11.75 -30.27 15.48
CA GLU A 223 -12.62 -30.38 16.67
C GLU A 223 -14.09 -30.69 16.35
N LEU A 224 -14.47 -30.69 15.06
CA LEU A 224 -15.78 -31.09 14.54
C LEU A 224 -15.86 -32.59 14.22
#